data_AF-A0AAV9ZNS3-F1
#
_entry.id   AF-A0AAV9ZNS3-F1
#
_cell.length_a   1.000
_cell.length_b   1.000
_cell.length_c   1.000
_cell.angle_alpha   90.00
_cell.angle_beta   90.00
_cell.angle_gamma   90.00
#
_symmetry.space_group_name_H-M   'P 1'
#
loop_
_entity.id
_entity.type
_entity.pdbx_description
1 polymer ?
#
loop_
_entity_poly.entity_id
_entity_poly.type
_entity_poly.pdbx_seq_one_letter_code
_entity_poly.pdbx_strand_id
1 'polypeptide(L)'
;MVFGWLSGTNCARIYNEALSSPHAHILNYKTAFSAIYRDTRHFTPEDWTVTRFIRKEDTMNGFFLYSLLLDKAEHGGILVLPHDEASQRDRLQPALAERNSAMEGTGQECYAHACDFCFHIIENEYGQLMKLQAAGCDGNTIEHRSCKVHDCKNPLPNLRHYFCEDHGHFRLKCAVVDCSAEHTVGHRTCDRTDHRALETAYFTRRNAMFQLRSRLKKAGVAVPDNSVSGSDDGAQDEEVVFDMRPGGPVELDADECEGKPDTGNRRMRAIFGGRWTHNEQLIMRPCGVILSRATLFGSEAVSAVNLFAKATFPTPESTPELFIFDNTVDTCTEATDPDTVAP
;
A
#
# COMPACT_ATOMS: atom_id res chain seq x y z
N MET A 1 23.26 -11.82 6.97
CA MET A 1 21.80 -11.89 7.13
C MET A 1 21.32 -10.46 7.40
N VAL A 2 21.00 -9.70 6.35
CA VAL A 2 20.47 -8.33 6.50
C VAL A 2 18.99 -8.50 6.78
N PHE A 3 18.61 -8.40 8.06
CA PHE A 3 17.21 -8.32 8.42
C PHE A 3 16.69 -6.97 7.92
N GLY A 4 15.96 -6.97 6.80
CA GLY A 4 15.29 -5.77 6.32
C GLY A 4 14.23 -5.31 7.33
N TRP A 5 14.20 -4.01 7.62
CA TRP A 5 13.17 -3.33 8.41
C TRP A 5 11.84 -3.26 7.65
N LEU A 6 11.34 -4.41 7.18
CA LEU A 6 10.19 -4.50 6.28
C LEU A 6 8.84 -4.58 7.03
N SER A 7 8.86 -4.63 8.36
CA SER A 7 7.64 -4.56 9.18
C SER A 7 7.95 -4.13 10.61
N GLY A 8 7.02 -3.41 11.26
CA GLY A 8 7.13 -3.06 12.68
C GLY A 8 7.34 -4.28 13.59
N THR A 9 6.82 -5.45 13.20
CA THR A 9 7.07 -6.72 13.88
C THR A 9 8.53 -7.15 13.81
N ASN A 10 9.16 -7.08 12.64
CA ASN A 10 10.58 -7.42 12.49
C ASN A 10 11.45 -6.46 13.29
N CYS A 11 11.15 -5.16 13.24
CA CYS A 11 11.88 -4.14 13.98
C CYS A 11 11.79 -4.38 15.50
N ALA A 12 10.58 -4.59 16.01
CA ALA A 12 10.35 -4.94 17.41
C ALA A 12 11.09 -6.22 17.80
N ARG A 13 11.02 -7.28 16.98
CA ARG A 13 11.72 -8.53 17.23
C ARG A 13 13.24 -8.35 17.28
N ILE A 14 13.83 -7.69 16.27
CA ILE A 14 15.27 -7.44 16.20
C ILE A 14 15.72 -6.64 17.44
N TYR A 15 14.98 -5.59 17.78
CA TYR A 15 15.27 -4.81 18.99
C TYR A 15 15.18 -5.68 20.24
N ASN A 16 14.11 -6.45 20.41
CA ASN A 16 13.89 -7.28 21.59
C ASN A 16 14.95 -8.37 21.72
N GLU A 17 15.36 -9.00 20.63
CA GLU A 17 16.36 -10.07 20.64
C GLU A 17 17.78 -9.54 20.78
N ALA A 18 18.11 -8.43 20.11
CA ALA A 18 19.49 -7.99 19.96
C ALA A 18 19.87 -6.77 20.81
N LEU A 19 18.93 -5.94 21.25
CA LEU A 19 19.21 -4.62 21.85
C LEU A 19 18.49 -4.35 23.19
N SER A 20 17.41 -5.05 23.50
CA SER A 20 16.63 -4.80 24.74
C SER A 20 17.43 -5.08 26.02
N SER A 21 18.40 -6.00 25.94
CA SER A 21 19.28 -6.32 27.05
C SER A 21 20.35 -5.24 27.22
N PRO A 22 20.59 -4.74 28.46
CA PRO A 22 21.70 -3.82 28.72
C PRO A 22 23.08 -4.43 28.39
N HIS A 23 23.14 -5.75 28.25
CA HIS A 23 24.33 -6.49 27.89
C HIS A 23 24.25 -7.12 26.49
N ALA A 24 23.46 -6.52 25.59
CA ALA A 24 23.34 -6.91 24.20
C ALA A 24 24.69 -7.25 23.53
N HIS A 25 25.73 -6.43 23.76
CA HIS A 25 27.08 -6.65 23.23
C HIS A 25 27.77 -7.92 23.77
N ILE A 26 27.40 -8.42 24.95
CA ILE A 26 27.88 -9.71 25.49
C ILE A 26 27.04 -10.85 24.90
N LEU A 27 25.71 -10.68 24.90
CA LEU A 27 24.77 -11.71 24.46
C LEU A 27 24.88 -12.02 22.96
N ASN A 28 25.14 -11.01 22.14
CA ASN A 28 25.32 -11.15 20.69
C ASN A 28 26.69 -11.75 20.32
N TYR A 29 27.65 -11.80 21.25
CA TYR A 29 29.02 -12.26 21.01
C TYR A 29 29.47 -13.33 22.02
N LYS A 30 28.66 -14.40 22.15
CA LYS A 30 28.87 -15.51 23.11
C LYS A 30 30.30 -16.08 23.11
N THR A 31 30.94 -16.19 21.95
CA THR A 31 32.29 -16.76 21.83
C THR A 31 33.34 -15.85 22.47
N ALA A 32 33.21 -14.53 22.32
CA ALA A 32 34.14 -13.55 22.88
C ALA A 32 33.97 -13.37 24.39
N PHE A 33 32.74 -13.54 24.90
CA PHE A 33 32.40 -13.30 26.31
C PHE A 33 31.94 -14.56 27.05
N SER A 34 32.44 -15.73 26.65
CA SER A 34 31.99 -17.03 27.15
C SER A 34 32.04 -17.18 28.67
N ALA A 35 33.00 -16.52 29.33
CA ALA A 35 33.19 -16.53 30.77
C ALA A 35 32.04 -15.85 31.55
N ILE A 36 31.48 -14.76 31.02
CA ILE A 36 30.46 -13.95 31.70
C ILE A 36 29.05 -14.19 31.12
N TYR A 37 28.96 -14.74 29.91
CA TYR A 37 27.69 -14.96 29.20
C TYR A 37 26.61 -15.67 30.03
N ARG A 38 26.99 -16.66 30.86
CA ARG A 38 26.03 -17.43 31.68
C ARG A 38 25.40 -16.61 32.80
N ASP A 39 26.14 -15.66 33.36
CA ASP A 39 25.68 -14.79 34.44
C ASP A 39 24.87 -13.63 33.86
N THR A 40 25.29 -13.14 32.69
CA THR A 40 24.69 -11.99 32.02
C THR A 40 23.35 -12.30 31.34
N ARG A 41 23.10 -13.55 30.91
CA ARG A 41 21.85 -13.93 30.21
C ARG A 41 20.58 -13.82 31.07
N HIS A 42 20.75 -13.84 32.39
CA HIS A 42 19.65 -13.80 33.37
C HIS A 42 19.59 -12.48 34.14
N PHE A 43 20.44 -11.52 33.77
CA PHE A 43 20.47 -10.23 34.44
C PHE A 43 19.22 -9.43 34.08
N THR A 44 18.35 -9.23 35.08
CA THR A 44 17.25 -8.28 35.05
C THR A 44 17.54 -7.22 36.10
N PRO A 45 17.67 -5.93 35.73
CA PRO A 45 17.88 -4.88 36.73
C PRO A 45 16.68 -4.82 37.68
N GLU A 46 16.90 -5.07 38.97
CA GLU A 46 15.85 -5.14 39.99
C GLU A 46 15.08 -3.81 40.15
N ASP A 47 15.68 -2.68 39.77
CA ASP A 47 15.13 -1.33 39.98
C ASP A 47 14.38 -0.73 38.78
N TRP A 48 14.27 -1.46 37.66
CA TRP A 48 13.76 -0.88 36.42
C TRP A 48 12.24 -1.08 36.28
N THR A 49 11.47 -0.02 36.49
CA THR A 49 9.99 -0.06 36.58
C THR A 49 9.25 -0.15 35.24
N VAL A 50 9.95 -0.02 34.10
CA VAL A 50 9.33 -0.02 32.76
C VAL A 50 9.87 -1.14 31.89
N THR A 51 9.01 -1.85 31.16
CA THR A 51 9.49 -2.90 30.27
C THR A 51 10.42 -2.35 29.19
N ARG A 52 11.52 -3.06 28.91
CA ARG A 52 12.41 -2.81 27.76
C ARG A 52 11.95 -3.56 26.52
N PHE A 53 10.82 -4.24 26.60
CA PHE A 53 10.23 -4.92 25.46
C PHE A 53 9.44 -3.92 24.63
N ILE A 54 9.75 -3.82 23.33
CA ILE A 54 9.05 -2.97 22.38
C ILE A 54 8.09 -3.83 21.58
N ARG A 55 6.82 -3.43 21.46
CA ARG A 55 5.85 -4.09 20.59
C ARG A 55 5.91 -3.51 19.17
N LYS A 56 5.29 -4.19 18.22
CA LYS A 56 5.17 -3.68 16.84
C LYS A 56 4.46 -2.32 16.80
N GLU A 57 3.46 -2.14 17.67
CA GLU A 57 2.70 -0.89 17.79
C GLU A 57 3.60 0.25 18.27
N ASP A 58 4.44 0.00 19.27
CA ASP A 58 5.36 0.99 19.82
C ASP A 58 6.38 1.45 18.76
N THR A 59 6.86 0.50 17.93
CA THR A 59 7.73 0.82 16.79
C THR A 59 7.03 1.71 15.78
N MET A 60 5.82 1.33 15.32
CA MET A 60 5.09 2.10 14.32
C MET A 60 4.67 3.47 14.84
N ASN A 61 4.24 3.55 16.10
CA ASN A 61 3.91 4.82 16.75
C ASN A 61 5.13 5.76 16.81
N GLY A 62 6.30 5.23 17.19
CA GLY A 62 7.54 5.99 17.20
C GLY A 62 7.94 6.47 15.81
N PHE A 63 7.86 5.60 14.80
CA PHE A 63 8.13 5.95 13.41
C PHE A 63 7.23 7.08 12.92
N PHE A 64 5.90 6.93 13.02
CA PHE A 64 4.95 7.93 12.55
C PHE A 64 5.08 9.26 13.30
N LEU A 65 5.23 9.21 14.62
CA LEU A 65 5.42 10.42 15.42
C LEU A 65 6.71 11.14 15.02
N TYR A 66 7.82 10.41 14.86
CA TYR A 66 9.08 10.99 14.43
C TYR A 66 9.00 11.57 13.02
N SER A 67 8.37 10.87 12.07
CA SER A 67 8.15 11.38 10.72
C SER A 67 7.32 12.67 10.69
N LEU A 68 6.28 12.77 11.54
CA LEU A 68 5.48 13.99 11.67
C LEU A 68 6.26 15.14 12.32
N LEU A 69 7.15 14.83 13.27
CA LEU A 69 8.03 15.84 13.88
C LEU A 69 9.04 16.40 12.87
N LEU A 70 9.65 15.53 12.05
CA LEU A 70 10.53 15.96 10.95
C LEU A 70 9.78 16.83 9.95
N ASP A 71 8.61 16.38 9.50
CA ASP A 71 7.75 17.11 8.58
C ASP A 71 7.41 18.52 9.08
N LYS A 72 6.98 18.64 10.35
CA LYS A 72 6.68 19.96 10.93
C LYS A 72 7.95 20.79 11.12
N ALA A 73 9.08 20.19 11.48
CA ALA A 73 10.35 20.92 11.61
C ALA A 73 10.82 21.50 10.27
N GLU A 74 10.75 20.73 9.19
CA GLU A 74 11.08 21.15 7.82
C GLU A 74 10.21 22.33 7.36
N HIS A 75 8.93 22.32 7.71
CA HIS A 75 7.98 23.38 7.35
C HIS A 75 7.89 24.52 8.39
N GLY A 76 8.73 24.52 9.43
CA GLY A 76 8.71 25.53 10.49
C GLY A 76 7.42 25.55 11.32
N GLY A 77 6.68 24.45 11.32
CA GLY A 77 5.41 24.28 12.02
C GLY A 77 5.53 23.64 13.40
N ILE A 78 4.38 23.50 14.06
CA ILE A 78 4.25 22.83 15.36
C ILE A 78 3.30 21.64 15.20
N LEU A 79 3.71 20.47 15.68
CA LEU A 79 2.84 19.30 15.72
C LEU A 79 1.85 19.42 16.88
N VAL A 80 0.57 19.61 16.56
CA VAL A 80 -0.53 19.61 17.53
C VAL A 80 -1.34 18.34 17.35
N LEU A 81 -1.48 17.57 18.42
CA LEU A 81 -2.24 16.32 18.42
C LEU A 81 -3.30 16.37 19.54
N PRO A 82 -4.49 15.78 19.31
CA PRO A 82 -5.46 15.56 20.38
C PRO A 82 -4.83 14.80 21.55
N HIS A 83 -5.22 15.11 22.78
CA HIS A 83 -4.72 14.39 23.95
C HIS A 83 -5.57 13.16 24.27
N ASP A 84 -6.90 13.28 24.15
CA ASP A 84 -7.87 12.32 24.65
C ASP A 84 -8.55 11.57 23.49
N GLU A 85 -7.82 10.63 22.90
CA GLU A 85 -8.29 9.78 21.80
C GLU A 85 -8.25 8.30 22.19
N ALA A 86 -9.16 7.51 21.60
CA ALA A 86 -9.31 6.09 21.92
C ALA A 86 -8.05 5.27 21.61
N SER A 87 -7.23 5.71 20.65
CA SER A 87 -5.96 5.07 20.32
C SER A 87 -4.93 6.05 19.76
N GLN A 88 -3.65 5.65 19.80
CA GLN A 88 -2.57 6.43 19.19
C GLN A 88 -2.73 6.52 17.66
N ARG A 89 -3.37 5.54 17.02
CA ARG A 89 -3.71 5.61 15.59
C ARG A 89 -4.65 6.79 15.35
N ASP A 90 -5.75 6.85 16.10
CA ASP A 90 -6.78 7.89 15.93
C ASP A 90 -6.20 9.27 16.25
N ARG A 91 -5.34 9.35 17.26
CA ARG A 91 -4.59 10.56 17.62
C ARG A 91 -3.70 11.09 16.50
N LEU A 92 -3.00 10.21 15.78
CA LEU A 92 -2.06 10.58 14.71
C LEU A 92 -2.75 10.76 13.35
N GLN A 93 -3.92 10.15 13.16
CA GLN A 93 -4.62 10.07 11.87
C GLN A 93 -4.84 11.44 11.20
N PRO A 94 -5.28 12.51 11.90
CA PRO A 94 -5.49 13.82 11.26
C PRO A 94 -4.19 14.42 10.72
N ALA A 95 -3.10 14.36 11.50
CA ALA A 95 -1.80 14.90 11.11
C ALA A 95 -1.17 14.10 9.96
N LEU A 96 -1.34 12.76 9.95
CA LEU A 96 -0.91 11.92 8.84
C LEU A 96 -1.70 12.21 7.56
N ALA A 97 -3.01 12.44 7.67
CA ALA A 97 -3.85 12.80 6.53
C ALA A 97 -3.47 14.17 5.95
N GLU A 98 -3.23 15.17 6.81
CA GLU A 98 -2.73 16.48 6.41
C GLU A 98 -1.41 16.36 5.64
N ARG A 99 -0.44 15.63 6.21
CA ARG A 99 0.87 15.40 5.58
C ARG A 99 0.73 14.70 4.22
N ASN A 100 -0.06 13.63 4.15
CA ASN A 100 -0.27 12.92 2.89
C ASN A 100 -0.92 13.83 1.84
N SER A 101 -1.92 14.63 2.23
CA SER A 101 -2.55 15.59 1.33
C SER A 101 -1.58 16.66 0.83
N ALA A 102 -0.64 17.11 1.65
CA ALA A 102 0.41 18.03 1.21
C ALA A 102 1.36 17.36 0.20
N MET A 103 1.74 16.10 0.45
CA MET A 103 2.62 15.31 -0.44
C MET A 103 2.01 14.96 -1.80
N GLU A 104 0.69 14.96 -1.92
CA GLU A 104 -0.02 14.87 -3.20
C GLU A 104 0.19 16.11 -4.07
N GLY A 105 0.51 17.25 -3.47
CA GLY A 105 0.81 18.49 -4.17
C GLY A 105 2.28 18.90 -4.00
N THR A 106 2.49 20.04 -3.35
CA THR A 106 3.81 20.71 -3.27
C THR A 106 4.57 20.42 -1.98
N GLY A 107 4.07 19.51 -1.13
CA GLY A 107 4.59 19.27 0.22
C GLY A 107 5.79 18.33 0.33
N GLN A 108 6.41 17.92 -0.78
CA GLN A 108 7.68 17.19 -0.73
C GLN A 108 8.83 18.16 -0.43
N GLU A 109 9.79 17.72 0.39
CA GLU A 109 10.97 18.51 0.80
C GLU A 109 11.73 19.12 -0.39
N CYS A 110 11.87 18.34 -1.46
CA CYS A 110 12.57 18.73 -2.69
C CYS A 110 11.62 19.21 -3.81
N TYR A 111 10.41 19.68 -3.50
CA TYR A 111 9.46 20.14 -4.51
C TYR A 111 10.04 21.22 -5.44
N ALA A 112 10.74 22.21 -4.87
CA ALA A 112 11.35 23.31 -5.63
C ALA A 112 12.70 22.94 -6.29
N HIS A 113 13.00 21.66 -6.45
CA HIS A 113 14.29 21.20 -6.95
C HIS A 113 14.59 21.70 -8.37
N ALA A 114 15.77 22.30 -8.53
CA ALA A 114 16.32 22.78 -9.79
C ALA A 114 17.83 22.50 -9.84
N CYS A 115 18.22 21.34 -10.37
CA CYS A 115 19.62 21.05 -10.70
C CYS A 115 19.87 21.18 -12.21
N ASP A 116 21.14 21.13 -12.61
CA ASP A 116 21.58 21.27 -14.01
C ASP A 116 21.04 20.19 -14.96
N PHE A 117 20.47 19.09 -14.45
CA PHE A 117 19.79 18.06 -15.26
C PHE A 117 18.28 18.30 -15.42
N CYS A 118 17.71 19.08 -14.50
CA CYS A 118 16.26 19.16 -14.29
C CYS A 118 15.72 20.55 -14.64
N PHE A 119 16.61 21.55 -14.72
CA PHE A 119 16.31 22.92 -15.10
C PHE A 119 17.36 23.44 -16.08
N HIS A 120 16.94 23.72 -17.31
CA HIS A 120 17.79 24.35 -18.31
C HIS A 120 17.26 25.74 -18.66
N ILE A 121 18.18 26.68 -18.87
CA ILE A 121 17.89 27.96 -19.50
C ILE A 121 18.48 27.89 -20.91
N ILE A 122 17.63 27.98 -21.92
CA ILE A 122 18.01 27.91 -23.32
C ILE A 122 17.66 29.22 -24.02
N GLU A 123 18.48 29.64 -24.97
CA GLU A 123 18.21 30.80 -25.80
C GLU A 123 17.46 30.35 -27.06
N ASN A 124 16.34 31.01 -27.36
CA ASN A 124 15.57 30.71 -28.58
C ASN A 124 16.17 31.40 -29.82
N GLU A 125 15.58 31.13 -30.99
CA GLU A 125 16.03 31.70 -32.27
C GLU A 125 15.99 33.25 -32.32
N TYR A 126 15.26 33.89 -31.39
CA TYR A 126 15.12 35.33 -31.27
C TYR A 126 16.02 35.95 -30.18
N GLY A 127 16.92 35.17 -29.58
CA GLY A 127 17.81 35.62 -28.51
C GLY A 127 17.15 35.77 -27.14
N GLN A 128 15.94 35.22 -26.95
CA GLN A 128 15.24 35.28 -25.67
C GLN A 128 15.55 34.04 -24.83
N LEU A 129 15.80 34.26 -23.55
CA LEU A 129 16.00 33.18 -22.58
C LEU A 129 14.66 32.53 -22.25
N MET A 130 14.60 31.21 -22.44
CA MET A 130 13.48 30.35 -22.09
C MET A 130 13.91 29.32 -21.05
N LYS A 131 13.02 28.98 -20.13
CA LYS A 131 13.23 27.85 -19.22
C LYS A 131 12.77 26.56 -19.90
N LEU A 132 13.45 25.46 -19.61
CA LEU A 132 13.05 24.11 -19.99
C LEU A 132 13.15 23.22 -18.75
N GLN A 133 11.99 22.79 -18.28
CA GLN A 133 11.83 21.81 -17.21
C GLN A 133 11.07 20.60 -17.74
N ALA A 134 11.56 19.41 -17.37
CA ALA A 134 10.85 18.17 -17.61
C ALA A 134 10.35 17.56 -16.28
N ALA A 135 9.26 16.81 -16.36
CA ALA A 135 8.82 15.91 -15.30
C ALA A 135 8.27 14.62 -15.93
N GLY A 136 8.53 13.50 -15.27
CA GLY A 136 7.96 12.19 -15.61
C GLY A 136 6.94 11.76 -14.57
N CYS A 137 5.86 11.13 -15.00
CA CYS A 137 4.85 10.55 -14.14
C CYS A 137 4.77 9.04 -14.38
N ASP A 138 4.92 8.27 -13.30
CA ASP A 138 4.94 6.81 -13.36
C ASP A 138 4.33 6.19 -12.10
N GLY A 139 3.76 5.01 -12.26
CA GLY A 139 3.11 4.23 -11.24
C GLY A 139 4.03 3.19 -10.62
N ASN A 140 4.18 3.20 -9.30
CA ASN A 140 4.84 2.09 -8.60
C ASN A 140 3.79 1.11 -8.03
N THR A 141 4.19 -0.16 -7.91
CA THR A 141 3.32 -1.22 -7.38
C THR A 141 3.26 -1.25 -5.85
N ILE A 142 3.23 -0.07 -5.20
CA ILE A 142 2.93 0.04 -3.78
C ILE A 142 1.40 0.12 -3.65
N GLU A 143 0.80 -0.98 -3.21
CA GLU A 143 -0.63 -1.10 -3.04
C GLU A 143 -0.98 -1.32 -1.57
N HIS A 144 -2.15 -0.87 -1.16
CA HIS A 144 -2.73 -1.21 0.14
C HIS A 144 -4.19 -1.63 0.01
N ARG A 145 -4.72 -2.33 1.02
CA ARG A 145 -6.14 -2.69 1.02
C ARG A 145 -7.00 -1.43 1.00
N SER A 146 -8.03 -1.46 0.16
CA SER A 146 -8.99 -0.37 -0.03
C SER A 146 -10.42 -0.89 0.06
N CYS A 147 -11.37 0.04 0.16
CA CYS A 147 -12.78 -0.31 0.06
C CYS A 147 -13.05 -0.99 -1.29
N LYS A 148 -13.89 -2.02 -1.26
CA LYS A 148 -14.23 -2.82 -2.43
C LYS A 148 -15.08 -2.09 -3.47
N VAL A 149 -15.73 -1.00 -3.08
CA VAL A 149 -16.43 -0.08 -4.00
C VAL A 149 -15.38 0.66 -4.83
N HIS A 150 -15.60 0.70 -6.15
CA HIS A 150 -14.68 1.35 -7.11
C HIS A 150 -14.44 2.81 -6.74
N ASP A 151 -13.18 3.27 -6.81
CA ASP A 151 -12.72 4.62 -6.46
C ASP A 151 -13.07 5.15 -5.06
N CYS A 152 -13.55 4.29 -4.15
CA CYS A 152 -13.79 4.71 -2.79
C CYS A 152 -12.47 4.95 -2.05
N LYS A 153 -12.26 6.21 -1.63
CA LYS A 153 -11.07 6.65 -0.89
C LYS A 153 -11.20 6.50 0.63
N ASN A 154 -12.37 6.11 1.13
CA ASN A 154 -12.61 6.03 2.58
C ASN A 154 -11.84 4.85 3.17
N PRO A 155 -11.15 5.06 4.31
CA PRO A 155 -10.31 4.03 4.90
C PRO A 155 -11.17 2.86 5.38
N LEU A 156 -10.56 1.67 5.36
CA LEU A 156 -11.15 0.50 6.01
C LEU A 156 -11.02 0.65 7.53
N PRO A 157 -12.03 0.21 8.33
CA PRO A 157 -11.93 0.23 9.78
C PRO A 157 -10.72 -0.59 10.28
N ASN A 158 -10.48 -1.74 9.64
CA ASN A 158 -9.28 -2.55 9.81
C ASN A 158 -9.00 -3.41 8.57
N LEU A 159 -7.86 -4.10 8.55
CA LEU A 159 -7.42 -4.94 7.43
C LEU A 159 -8.27 -6.21 7.20
N ARG A 160 -9.15 -6.58 8.13
CA ARG A 160 -10.07 -7.72 8.00
C ARG A 160 -11.37 -7.33 7.28
N HIS A 161 -11.67 -6.03 7.16
CA HIS A 161 -12.87 -5.54 6.48
C HIS A 161 -12.67 -5.37 4.97
N TYR A 162 -13.74 -5.59 4.20
CA TYR A 162 -13.77 -5.36 2.74
C TYR A 162 -14.39 -4.04 2.32
N PHE A 163 -15.18 -3.42 3.21
CA PHE A 163 -15.91 -2.18 2.95
C PHE A 163 -15.66 -1.20 4.09
N CYS A 164 -15.54 0.09 3.73
CA CYS A 164 -15.52 1.18 4.68
C CYS A 164 -16.87 1.29 5.42
N GLU A 165 -16.96 2.18 6.40
CA GLU A 165 -18.18 2.35 7.22
C GLU A 165 -19.39 2.76 6.38
N ASP A 166 -19.23 3.72 5.47
CA ASP A 166 -20.30 4.18 4.57
C ASP A 166 -20.81 3.07 3.64
N HIS A 167 -19.91 2.16 3.26
CA HIS A 167 -20.20 1.04 2.37
C HIS A 167 -20.45 -0.27 3.12
N GLY A 168 -20.67 -0.22 4.44
CA GLY A 168 -20.90 -1.38 5.29
C GLY A 168 -22.11 -2.23 4.86
N HIS A 169 -23.13 -1.61 4.27
CA HIS A 169 -24.34 -2.27 3.79
C HIS A 169 -24.07 -3.28 2.66
N PHE A 170 -23.00 -3.11 1.88
CA PHE A 170 -22.62 -4.08 0.84
C PHE A 170 -22.08 -5.40 1.40
N ARG A 171 -21.76 -5.47 2.70
CA ARG A 171 -21.38 -6.74 3.36
C ARG A 171 -22.49 -7.78 3.30
N LEU A 172 -23.74 -7.33 3.27
CA LEU A 172 -24.93 -8.17 3.21
C LEU A 172 -25.29 -8.58 1.78
N LYS A 173 -24.63 -8.03 0.76
CA LYS A 173 -24.90 -8.32 -0.65
C LYS A 173 -24.07 -9.48 -1.17
N CYS A 174 -24.61 -10.16 -2.18
CA CYS A 174 -23.92 -11.22 -2.89
C CYS A 174 -22.62 -10.70 -3.52
N ALA A 175 -21.53 -11.46 -3.39
CA ALA A 175 -20.21 -11.12 -3.92
C ALA A 175 -20.08 -11.18 -5.46
N VAL A 176 -21.13 -11.62 -6.15
CA VAL A 176 -21.20 -11.66 -7.62
C VAL A 176 -21.52 -10.28 -8.15
N VAL A 177 -20.72 -9.81 -9.12
CA VAL A 177 -20.89 -8.52 -9.78
C VAL A 177 -22.27 -8.47 -10.43
N ASP A 178 -22.95 -7.32 -10.31
CA ASP A 178 -24.32 -7.07 -10.81
C ASP A 178 -25.44 -7.90 -10.12
N CYS A 179 -25.14 -8.59 -9.01
CA CYS A 179 -26.15 -9.22 -8.17
C CYS A 179 -26.56 -8.30 -7.01
N SER A 180 -27.85 -7.98 -6.90
CA SER A 180 -28.42 -7.15 -5.82
C SER A 180 -29.02 -7.97 -4.66
N ALA A 181 -29.04 -9.30 -4.77
CA ALA A 181 -29.55 -10.20 -3.74
C ALA A 181 -28.62 -10.21 -2.51
N GLU A 182 -29.19 -10.59 -1.37
CA GLU A 182 -28.42 -10.74 -0.13
C GLU A 182 -27.67 -12.08 -0.10
N HIS A 183 -26.53 -12.11 0.59
CA HIS A 183 -25.86 -13.38 0.84
C HIS A 183 -26.59 -14.17 1.92
N THR A 184 -26.43 -15.49 1.92
CA THR A 184 -26.97 -16.31 3.00
C THR A 184 -25.94 -16.48 4.12
N VAL A 185 -26.41 -16.90 5.29
CA VAL A 185 -25.54 -17.28 6.41
C VAL A 185 -24.52 -18.33 5.98
N GLY A 186 -23.26 -18.16 6.39
CA GLY A 186 -22.16 -19.08 6.09
C GLY A 186 -21.54 -18.92 4.69
N HIS A 187 -22.07 -18.02 3.86
CA HIS A 187 -21.62 -17.83 2.49
C HIS A 187 -21.49 -16.35 2.13
N ARG A 188 -20.66 -16.05 1.11
CA ARG A 188 -20.49 -14.72 0.51
C ARG A 188 -21.41 -14.50 -0.70
N THR A 189 -22.15 -15.51 -1.13
CA THR A 189 -23.08 -15.46 -2.26
C THR A 189 -24.54 -15.64 -1.82
N CYS A 190 -25.49 -15.29 -2.70
CA CYS A 190 -26.90 -15.67 -2.54
C CYS A 190 -27.11 -17.18 -2.78
N ASP A 191 -28.35 -17.65 -2.62
CA ASP A 191 -28.76 -19.06 -2.75
C ASP A 191 -28.71 -19.63 -4.19
N ARG A 192 -28.59 -18.76 -5.21
CA ARG A 192 -28.43 -19.21 -6.59
C ARG A 192 -27.25 -20.16 -6.78
N THR A 193 -27.50 -21.28 -7.47
CA THR A 193 -26.56 -22.39 -7.63
C THR A 193 -25.30 -22.01 -8.41
N ASP A 194 -25.43 -21.15 -9.41
CA ASP A 194 -24.32 -20.58 -10.19
C ASP A 194 -23.38 -19.72 -9.33
N HIS A 195 -23.93 -18.89 -8.45
CA HIS A 195 -23.16 -18.05 -7.54
C HIS A 195 -22.45 -18.90 -6.47
N ARG A 196 -23.12 -19.93 -5.96
CA ARG A 196 -22.52 -20.91 -5.04
C ARG A 196 -21.34 -21.63 -5.65
N ALA A 197 -21.48 -22.09 -6.90
CA ALA A 197 -20.41 -22.77 -7.61
C ALA A 197 -19.16 -21.89 -7.73
N LEU A 198 -19.33 -20.59 -8.01
CA LEU A 198 -18.22 -19.62 -8.03
C LEU A 198 -17.50 -19.52 -6.68
N GLU A 199 -18.26 -19.45 -5.59
CA GLU A 199 -17.70 -19.38 -4.25
C GLU A 199 -16.94 -20.65 -3.87
N THR A 200 -17.53 -21.82 -4.12
CA THR A 200 -16.89 -23.11 -3.86
C THR A 200 -15.62 -23.28 -4.68
N ALA A 201 -15.63 -22.91 -5.97
CA ALA A 201 -14.45 -22.97 -6.82
C ALA A 201 -13.31 -22.08 -6.30
N TYR A 202 -13.63 -20.87 -5.87
CA TYR A 202 -12.64 -19.94 -5.30
C TYR A 202 -11.96 -20.50 -4.05
N PHE A 203 -12.75 -20.97 -3.06
CA PHE A 203 -12.19 -21.47 -1.80
C PHE A 203 -11.48 -22.82 -1.96
N THR A 204 -11.92 -23.67 -2.89
CA THR A 204 -11.21 -24.91 -3.22
C THR A 204 -9.81 -24.64 -3.76
N ARG A 205 -9.66 -23.63 -4.66
CA ARG A 205 -8.36 -23.21 -5.20
C ARG A 205 -7.43 -22.68 -4.11
N ARG A 206 -7.96 -21.90 -3.16
CA ARG A 206 -7.20 -21.38 -2.01
C ARG A 206 -6.65 -22.52 -1.14
N ASN A 207 -7.47 -23.53 -0.85
CA ASN A 207 -7.05 -24.69 -0.07
C ASN A 207 -5.94 -25.50 -0.78
N ALA A 208 -6.00 -25.65 -2.10
CA ALA A 208 -4.96 -26.33 -2.87
C ALA A 208 -3.57 -25.63 -2.77
N MET A 209 -3.54 -24.30 -2.69
CA MET A 209 -2.29 -23.53 -2.51
C MET A 209 -1.68 -23.70 -1.12
N PHE A 210 -2.49 -23.75 -0.07
CA PHE A 210 -2.00 -24.08 1.27
C PHE A 210 -1.42 -25.50 1.32
N GLN A 211 -2.07 -26.46 0.65
CA GLN A 211 -1.54 -27.81 0.51
C GLN A 211 -0.20 -27.83 -0.23
N LEU A 212 -0.06 -27.06 -1.31
CA LEU A 212 1.20 -26.94 -2.06
C LEU A 212 2.32 -26.35 -1.19
N ARG A 213 2.06 -25.25 -0.46
CA ARG A 213 3.04 -24.66 0.47
C ARG A 213 3.45 -25.65 1.57
N SER A 214 2.51 -26.38 2.13
CA SER A 214 2.79 -27.42 3.13
C SER A 214 3.69 -28.52 2.54
N ARG A 215 3.44 -28.95 1.29
CA ARG A 215 4.28 -29.92 0.58
C ARG A 215 5.69 -29.40 0.32
N LEU A 216 5.83 -28.14 -0.14
CA LEU A 216 7.14 -27.51 -0.36
C LEU A 216 7.96 -27.38 0.93
N LYS A 217 7.31 -27.02 2.05
CA LYS A 217 7.94 -26.97 3.38
C LYS A 217 8.41 -28.36 3.83
N LYS A 218 7.59 -29.41 3.61
CA LYS A 218 7.99 -30.80 3.88
C LYS A 218 9.12 -31.29 2.97
N ALA A 219 9.21 -30.77 1.75
CA ALA A 219 10.29 -31.07 0.80
C ALA A 219 11.59 -30.30 1.07
N GLY A 220 11.67 -29.50 2.15
CA GLY A 220 12.87 -28.75 2.51
C GLY A 220 13.14 -27.54 1.62
N VAL A 221 12.19 -27.13 0.77
CA VAL A 221 12.32 -25.94 -0.07
C VAL A 221 12.09 -24.71 0.82
N ALA A 222 13.12 -23.88 0.97
CA ALA A 222 13.03 -22.62 1.71
C ALA A 222 12.12 -21.65 0.96
N VAL A 223 10.87 -21.52 1.41
CA VAL A 223 9.97 -20.45 0.98
C VAL A 223 10.27 -19.25 1.88
N PRO A 224 10.64 -18.07 1.33
CA PRO A 224 10.86 -16.86 2.13
C PRO A 224 9.58 -16.54 2.92
N ASP A 225 9.70 -16.59 4.24
CA ASP A 225 8.60 -16.29 5.15
C ASP A 225 8.52 -14.77 5.36
N ASN A 226 7.85 -14.08 4.44
CA ASN A 226 7.59 -12.64 4.57
C ASN A 226 6.33 -12.33 5.40
N SER A 227 5.76 -13.29 6.14
CA SER A 227 4.62 -13.02 7.03
C SER A 227 4.32 -14.17 8.00
N VAL A 228 4.62 -13.92 9.28
CA VAL A 228 4.00 -14.51 10.48
C VAL A 228 4.11 -16.04 10.60
N SER A 229 5.24 -16.49 11.16
CA SER A 229 5.31 -17.73 11.94
C SER A 229 5.49 -17.35 13.42
N GLY A 230 4.37 -17.18 14.14
CA GLY A 230 4.37 -17.27 15.60
C GLY A 230 4.53 -18.74 16.00
N SER A 231 5.45 -19.00 16.92
CA SER A 231 5.64 -20.33 17.51
C SER A 231 4.39 -20.81 18.23
N ASP A 232 4.15 -22.11 18.05
CA ASP A 232 3.16 -22.98 18.67
C ASP A 232 3.09 -22.77 20.20
N ASP A 233 1.92 -22.36 20.69
CA ASP A 233 1.30 -22.82 21.94
C ASP A 233 0.02 -22.01 22.22
N GLY A 234 -1.14 -22.66 22.13
CA GLY A 234 -2.41 -22.15 22.65
C GLY A 234 -3.44 -21.80 21.57
N ALA A 235 -4.38 -22.71 21.36
CA ALA A 235 -5.52 -22.57 20.48
C ALA A 235 -6.38 -21.33 20.78
N GLN A 236 -6.36 -20.34 19.88
CA GLN A 236 -7.52 -19.54 19.49
C GLN A 236 -7.38 -19.19 18.01
N ASP A 237 -8.48 -19.36 17.26
CA ASP A 237 -8.62 -19.11 15.83
C ASP A 237 -8.26 -17.66 15.44
N GLU A 238 -6.97 -17.39 15.26
CA GLU A 238 -6.51 -16.24 14.46
C GLU A 238 -6.55 -16.69 12.99
N GLU A 239 -7.70 -16.52 12.33
CA GLU A 239 -7.79 -16.55 10.88
C GLU A 239 -6.85 -15.48 10.31
N VAL A 240 -5.60 -15.84 10.08
CA VAL A 240 -4.67 -15.04 9.29
C VAL A 240 -5.28 -15.03 7.89
N VAL A 241 -5.97 -13.94 7.54
CA VAL A 241 -6.53 -13.71 6.20
C VAL A 241 -5.37 -13.60 5.22
N PHE A 242 -4.82 -14.76 4.85
CA PHE A 242 -3.97 -14.95 3.70
C PHE A 242 -4.86 -14.79 2.46
N ASP A 243 -5.26 -13.56 2.16
CA ASP A 243 -5.60 -13.17 0.80
C ASP A 243 -4.26 -13.16 0.04
N MET A 244 -3.80 -14.35 -0.38
CA MET A 244 -2.82 -14.43 -1.46
C MET A 244 -3.44 -13.67 -2.63
N ARG A 245 -2.86 -12.52 -3.05
CA ARG A 245 -3.32 -11.68 -4.17
C ARG A 245 -4.20 -12.47 -5.16
N PRO A 246 -5.53 -12.30 -5.12
CA PRO A 246 -6.40 -12.58 -6.23
C PRO A 246 -7.04 -11.22 -6.55
N GLY A 247 -6.22 -10.28 -7.04
CA GLY A 247 -6.69 -8.95 -7.41
C GLY A 247 -7.56 -8.96 -8.67
N GLY A 248 -7.83 -10.14 -9.24
CA GLY A 248 -8.73 -10.32 -10.36
C GLY A 248 -10.03 -11.01 -9.95
N PRO A 249 -11.17 -10.67 -10.57
CA PRO A 249 -12.40 -11.44 -10.44
C PRO A 249 -12.13 -12.92 -10.75
N VAL A 250 -12.78 -13.82 -10.02
CA VAL A 250 -12.81 -15.23 -10.40
C VAL A 250 -13.76 -15.33 -11.58
N GLU A 251 -13.19 -15.54 -12.76
CA GLU A 251 -13.94 -15.88 -13.95
C GLU A 251 -14.03 -17.40 -14.01
N LEU A 252 -15.24 -17.94 -13.94
CA LEU A 252 -15.50 -19.26 -14.52
C LEU A 252 -15.97 -18.99 -15.94
N ASP A 253 -15.14 -19.35 -16.92
CA ASP A 253 -15.69 -19.75 -18.21
C ASP A 253 -16.56 -20.97 -17.91
N ALA A 254 -17.82 -20.94 -18.35
CA ALA A 254 -18.63 -22.15 -18.35
C ALA A 254 -17.95 -23.11 -19.35
N ASP A 255 -17.03 -23.94 -18.87
CA ASP A 255 -16.36 -24.91 -19.72
C ASP A 255 -17.38 -25.92 -20.26
N GLU A 256 -17.29 -26.10 -21.58
CA GLU A 256 -17.72 -27.28 -22.35
C GLU A 256 -19.09 -27.86 -21.98
N CYS A 257 -20.16 -27.10 -22.23
CA CYS A 257 -21.40 -27.71 -22.69
C CYS A 257 -21.51 -27.54 -24.21
N GLU A 258 -21.80 -28.64 -24.92
CA GLU A 258 -22.06 -28.62 -26.36
C GLU A 258 -23.20 -27.64 -26.67
N GLY A 259 -22.85 -26.51 -27.27
CA GLY A 259 -23.80 -25.51 -27.75
C GLY A 259 -23.47 -24.11 -27.27
N LYS A 260 -22.73 -23.35 -28.09
CA LYS A 260 -22.62 -21.90 -27.95
C LYS A 260 -24.04 -21.29 -28.03
N PRO A 261 -24.55 -20.60 -26.99
CA PRO A 261 -25.76 -19.81 -27.14
C PRO A 261 -25.45 -18.55 -27.97
N ASP A 262 -26.35 -18.21 -28.90
CA ASP A 262 -26.25 -17.05 -29.82
C ASP A 262 -26.22 -15.67 -29.11
N THR A 263 -26.32 -15.63 -27.78
CA THR A 263 -26.33 -14.40 -26.96
C THR A 263 -24.97 -13.97 -26.41
N GLY A 264 -23.87 -14.63 -26.79
CA GLY A 264 -22.51 -14.31 -26.35
C GLY A 264 -22.19 -14.79 -24.93
N ASN A 265 -20.93 -15.15 -24.68
CA ASN A 265 -20.46 -15.62 -23.38
C ASN A 265 -20.50 -14.50 -22.34
N ARG A 266 -21.61 -14.37 -21.61
CA ARG A 266 -21.66 -13.56 -20.38
C ARG A 266 -20.81 -14.23 -19.30
N ARG A 267 -19.56 -13.80 -19.17
CA ARG A 267 -18.68 -14.21 -18.07
C ARG A 267 -19.21 -13.67 -16.75
N MET A 268 -19.62 -14.58 -15.87
CA MET A 268 -20.01 -14.22 -14.52
C MET A 268 -18.75 -13.93 -13.70
N ARG A 269 -18.71 -12.75 -13.09
CA ARG A 269 -17.57 -12.30 -12.29
C ARG A 269 -17.97 -12.21 -10.83
N ALA A 270 -17.16 -12.76 -9.94
CA ALA A 270 -17.31 -12.61 -8.50
C ALA A 270 -16.04 -12.06 -7.88
N ILE A 271 -16.20 -11.16 -6.91
CA ILE A 271 -15.08 -10.60 -6.15
C ILE A 271 -15.18 -11.18 -4.74
N PHE A 272 -14.35 -12.17 -4.41
CA PHE A 272 -14.35 -12.77 -3.08
C PHE A 272 -13.29 -12.16 -2.17
N GLY A 273 -12.12 -11.80 -2.70
CA GLY A 273 -11.05 -11.13 -1.97
C GLY A 273 -11.35 -9.66 -1.66
N GLY A 274 -10.40 -9.04 -0.95
CA GLY A 274 -10.37 -7.59 -0.79
C GLY A 274 -9.87 -6.88 -2.04
N ARG A 275 -10.28 -5.62 -2.20
CA ARG A 275 -9.74 -4.73 -3.21
C ARG A 275 -8.45 -4.08 -2.69
N TRP A 276 -7.56 -3.80 -3.62
CA TRP A 276 -6.33 -3.06 -3.38
C TRP A 276 -6.40 -1.75 -4.15
N THR A 277 -5.62 -0.76 -3.73
CA THR A 277 -5.36 0.42 -4.56
C THR A 277 -4.70 -0.01 -5.87
N HIS A 278 -4.85 0.80 -6.91
CA HIS A 278 -4.29 0.49 -8.22
C HIS A 278 -2.76 0.59 -8.18
N ASN A 279 -2.26 1.74 -7.75
CA ASN A 279 -0.85 2.04 -7.65
C ASN A 279 -0.63 3.30 -6.78
N GLU A 280 0.63 3.53 -6.43
CA GLU A 280 1.07 4.85 -6.00
C GLU A 280 1.71 5.55 -7.20
N GLN A 281 1.10 6.65 -7.64
CA GLN A 281 1.61 7.47 -8.72
C GLN A 281 2.67 8.44 -8.18
N LEU A 282 3.79 8.55 -8.88
CA LEU A 282 4.86 9.50 -8.59
C LEU A 282 4.98 10.49 -9.73
N ILE A 283 5.29 11.75 -9.39
CA ILE A 283 5.82 12.72 -10.36
C ILE A 283 7.25 13.03 -9.96
N MET A 284 8.17 12.89 -10.91
CA MET A 284 9.61 12.94 -10.67
C MET A 284 10.31 13.84 -11.69
N ARG A 285 11.42 14.44 -11.28
CA ARG A 285 12.36 15.11 -12.18
C ARG A 285 13.30 14.08 -12.85
N PRO A 286 13.90 14.41 -14.01
CA PRO A 286 14.87 13.52 -14.69
C PRO A 286 16.05 13.03 -13.84
N CYS A 287 16.44 13.83 -12.85
CA CYS A 287 17.48 13.54 -11.86
C CYS A 287 17.04 12.53 -10.77
N GLY A 288 15.81 12.03 -10.81
CA GLY A 288 15.26 11.07 -9.85
C GLY A 288 14.63 11.69 -8.59
N VAL A 289 14.57 13.02 -8.50
CA VAL A 289 13.90 13.70 -7.39
C VAL A 289 12.39 13.57 -7.53
N ILE A 290 11.73 13.05 -6.49
CA ILE A 290 10.27 12.93 -6.42
C ILE A 290 9.69 14.28 -5.99
N LEU A 291 8.82 14.85 -6.83
CA LEU A 291 8.14 16.13 -6.58
C LEU A 291 6.84 15.95 -5.80
N SER A 292 6.12 14.87 -6.09
CA SER A 292 4.85 14.55 -5.44
C SER A 292 4.55 13.05 -5.56
N ARG A 293 3.64 12.58 -4.71
CA ARG A 293 3.13 11.21 -4.74
C ARG A 293 1.64 11.19 -4.43
N ALA A 294 0.87 10.36 -5.12
CA ALA A 294 -0.55 10.20 -4.86
C ALA A 294 -0.99 8.75 -5.03
N THR A 295 -1.91 8.30 -4.18
CA THR A 295 -2.49 6.96 -4.30
C THR A 295 -3.68 6.98 -5.26
N LEU A 296 -3.64 6.15 -6.30
CA LEU A 296 -4.78 5.95 -7.20
C LEU A 296 -5.53 4.66 -6.82
N PHE A 297 -6.86 4.75 -6.73
CA PHE A 297 -7.68 3.69 -6.12
C PHE A 297 -8.28 2.72 -7.15
N GLY A 298 -8.97 3.23 -8.18
CA GLY A 298 -9.64 2.39 -9.17
C GLY A 298 -8.85 2.17 -10.44
N SER A 299 -8.08 3.18 -10.90
CA SER A 299 -7.35 3.14 -12.16
C SER A 299 -6.31 4.25 -12.27
N GLU A 300 -5.37 4.10 -13.20
CA GLU A 300 -4.47 5.14 -13.69
C GLU A 300 -5.09 5.93 -14.87
N ALA A 301 -6.39 6.25 -14.75
CA ALA A 301 -7.07 7.02 -15.80
C ALA A 301 -6.40 8.39 -15.99
N VAL A 302 -6.30 8.84 -17.24
CA VAL A 302 -5.72 10.15 -17.62
C VAL A 302 -6.35 11.30 -16.82
N SER A 303 -7.66 11.22 -16.52
CA SER A 303 -8.36 12.22 -15.71
C SER A 303 -7.84 12.28 -14.27
N ALA A 304 -7.54 11.15 -13.65
CA ALA A 304 -6.98 11.07 -12.30
C ALA A 304 -5.54 11.59 -12.27
N VAL A 305 -4.72 11.21 -13.26
CA VAL A 305 -3.35 11.69 -13.41
C VAL A 305 -3.31 13.20 -13.67
N ASN A 306 -4.24 13.73 -14.46
CA ASN A 306 -4.37 15.18 -14.70
C ASN A 306 -4.71 15.94 -13.41
N LEU A 307 -5.64 15.42 -12.59
CA LEU A 307 -5.93 16.02 -11.29
C LEU A 307 -4.71 16.03 -10.37
N PHE A 308 -3.95 14.94 -10.36
CA PHE A 308 -2.71 14.84 -9.61
C PHE A 308 -1.65 15.83 -10.13
N ALA A 309 -1.43 15.90 -11.44
CA ALA A 309 -0.49 16.85 -12.04
C ALA A 309 -0.85 18.31 -11.74
N LYS A 310 -2.14 18.66 -11.70
CA LYS A 310 -2.61 20.00 -11.30
C LYS A 310 -2.37 20.29 -9.82
N ALA A 311 -2.47 19.29 -8.95
CA ALA A 311 -2.13 19.44 -7.53
C ALA A 311 -0.62 19.66 -7.36
N THR A 312 0.20 18.98 -8.15
CA THR A 312 1.66 19.14 -8.16
C THR A 312 2.12 20.46 -8.79
N PHE A 313 1.45 20.92 -9.84
CA PHE A 313 1.80 22.14 -10.57
C PHE A 313 0.65 23.15 -10.53
N PRO A 314 0.41 23.80 -9.38
CA PRO A 314 -0.75 24.65 -9.18
C PRO A 314 -0.72 25.96 -9.96
N THR A 315 0.46 26.39 -10.45
CA THR A 315 0.62 27.62 -11.23
C THR A 315 1.30 27.36 -12.58
N PRO A 316 1.07 28.22 -13.60
CA PRO A 316 1.78 28.12 -14.88
C PRO A 316 3.31 28.16 -14.75
N GLU A 317 3.83 28.89 -13.75
CA GLU A 317 5.27 28.98 -13.50
C GLU A 317 5.84 27.68 -12.92
N SER A 318 5.03 26.90 -12.21
CA SER A 318 5.41 25.58 -11.70
C SER A 318 5.27 24.47 -12.74
N THR A 319 4.43 24.66 -13.76
CA THR A 319 4.18 23.66 -14.82
C THR A 319 5.46 23.43 -15.65
N PRO A 320 5.88 22.17 -15.82
CA PRO A 320 7.02 21.84 -16.68
C PRO A 320 6.65 22.02 -18.15
N GLU A 321 7.60 22.46 -18.98
CA GLU A 321 7.44 22.52 -20.43
C GLU A 321 7.25 21.15 -21.06
N LEU A 322 7.83 20.10 -20.47
CA LEU A 322 7.69 18.72 -20.91
C LEU A 322 7.18 17.83 -19.77
N PHE A 323 5.99 17.25 -19.96
CA PHE A 323 5.42 16.29 -19.04
C PHE A 323 5.28 14.93 -19.72
N ILE A 324 6.04 13.94 -19.23
CA ILE A 324 6.07 12.58 -19.79
C ILE A 324 5.21 11.69 -18.90
N PHE A 325 4.29 10.95 -19.51
CA PHE A 325 3.41 10.01 -18.83
C PHE A 325 3.22 8.79 -19.74
N ASP A 326 3.56 7.61 -19.24
CA ASP A 326 3.37 6.36 -19.98
C ASP A 326 1.94 5.86 -19.76
N ASN A 327 1.06 6.15 -20.72
CA ASN A 327 -0.25 5.53 -20.75
C ASN A 327 -0.17 4.24 -21.58
N THR A 328 -0.47 3.10 -20.95
CA THR A 328 -0.66 1.81 -21.66
C THR A 328 -1.90 1.79 -22.56
N VAL A 329 -2.50 2.93 -22.85
CA VAL A 329 -3.58 3.07 -23.82
C VAL A 329 -2.92 3.22 -25.19
N ASP A 330 -3.02 2.18 -26.02
CA ASP A 330 -2.76 2.24 -27.46
C ASP A 330 -3.70 3.27 -28.12
N THR A 331 -3.41 4.56 -27.97
CA THR A 331 -3.89 5.59 -28.89
C THR A 331 -2.74 5.91 -29.82
N CYS A 332 -2.66 5.12 -30.89
CA CYS A 332 -2.11 5.61 -32.14
C CYS A 332 -2.75 6.98 -32.44
N THR A 333 -1.89 7.98 -32.63
CA THR A 333 -2.13 9.27 -33.29
C THR A 333 -3.22 10.16 -32.69
N GLU A 334 -2.78 11.20 -31.98
CA GLU A 334 -3.22 12.56 -32.29
C GLU A 334 -2.06 13.51 -31.96
N ALA A 335 -1.33 13.91 -33.01
CA ALA A 335 -0.44 15.05 -32.94
C ALA A 335 -1.30 16.29 -32.73
N THR A 336 -1.06 17.03 -31.65
CA THR A 336 -1.59 18.38 -31.49
C THR A 336 -0.96 19.28 -32.56
N ASP A 337 -1.73 19.57 -33.60
CA ASP A 337 -1.44 20.59 -34.61
C ASP A 337 -1.57 21.99 -33.96
N PRO A 338 -0.55 22.85 -34.01
CA PRO A 338 -0.56 24.14 -33.30
C PRO A 338 -1.42 25.26 -33.94
N ASP A 339 -2.11 25.03 -35.06
CA ASP A 339 -2.76 26.12 -35.82
C ASP A 339 -4.29 26.21 -35.68
N THR A 340 -4.83 26.24 -34.45
CA THR A 340 -6.21 26.72 -34.24
C THR A 340 -6.35 27.61 -33.00
N VAL A 341 -5.84 28.83 -33.12
CA VAL A 341 -6.33 29.98 -32.35
C VAL A 341 -6.62 31.15 -33.29
N ALA A 342 -7.86 31.60 -33.22
CA ALA A 342 -8.43 32.90 -33.61
C ALA A 342 -8.81 33.11 -35.09
N PRO A 343 -9.83 33.95 -35.35
CA PRO A 343 -10.57 34.82 -34.40
C PRO A 343 -11.93 34.31 -33.92
#